data_AF-A0A817R1F4-F1
#
_entry.id   AF-A0A817R1F4-F1
#
_cell.length_a   1.000
_cell.length_b   1.000
_cell.length_c   1.000
_cell.angle_alpha   90.00
_cell.angle_beta   90.00
_cell.angle_gamma   90.00
#
_symmetry.space_group_name_H-M   'P 1'
#
loop_
_entity.id
_entity.type
_entity.pdbx_description
1 polymer ?
#
loop_
_entity_poly.entity_id
_entity_poly.type
_entity_poly.pdbx_seq_one_letter_code
_entity_poly.pdbx_strand_id
1 'polypeptide(L)'
;MVWTQGDIQQWTDKLREEKRSDQEYFDWDRDYLPKMMAIIVRAVELYCGYHMRNIQLIVLAIVLESHSREKGRLDNISTDEEKSLIVTILATAQALISKRVDIVTSSEILAMGDAKTGVAKRK
;
A
#
# COMPACT_ATOMS: atom_id res chain seq x y z
N MET A 1 -11.97 -7.49 18.12
CA MET A 1 -12.60 -6.22 17.76
C MET A 1 -12.49 -6.11 16.23
N VAL A 2 -13.62 -6.11 15.50
CA VAL A 2 -13.60 -6.17 14.02
C VAL A 2 -13.63 -4.75 13.48
N TRP A 3 -12.56 -4.32 12.79
CA TRP A 3 -12.50 -2.97 12.20
C TRP A 3 -13.37 -2.89 10.95
N THR A 4 -14.15 -1.83 10.83
CA THR A 4 -15.07 -1.54 9.71
C THR A 4 -14.43 -0.59 8.70
N GLN A 5 -15.07 -0.41 7.54
CA GLN A 5 -14.64 0.58 6.55
C GLN A 5 -14.65 2.00 7.14
N GLY A 6 -15.61 2.33 8.02
CA GLY A 6 -15.66 3.62 8.70
C GLY A 6 -14.47 3.85 9.62
N ASP A 7 -14.02 2.80 10.33
CA ASP A 7 -12.85 2.88 11.20
C ASP A 7 -11.56 3.15 10.40
N ILE A 8 -11.40 2.47 9.25
CA ILE A 8 -10.26 2.67 8.35
C ILE A 8 -10.22 4.10 7.82
N GLN A 9 -11.37 4.66 7.42
CA GLN A 9 -11.44 6.03 6.94
C GLN A 9 -11.04 7.01 8.05
N GLN A 10 -11.58 6.82 9.25
CA GLN A 10 -11.26 7.67 10.39
C GLN A 10 -9.77 7.62 10.76
N TRP A 11 -9.15 6.44 10.76
CA TRP A 11 -7.71 6.33 11.01
C TRP A 11 -6.86 6.90 9.89
N THR A 12 -7.31 6.78 8.65
CA THR A 12 -6.66 7.41 7.50
C THR A 12 -6.63 8.93 7.66
N ASP A 13 -7.74 9.52 8.07
CA ASP A 13 -7.83 10.97 8.29
C ASP A 13 -6.96 11.41 9.46
N LYS A 14 -7.01 10.68 10.59
CA LYS A 14 -6.11 10.93 11.75
C LYS A 14 -4.63 10.83 11.36
N LEU A 15 -4.24 9.80 10.62
CA LEU A 15 -2.87 9.61 10.17
C LEU A 15 -2.40 10.80 9.30
N ARG A 16 -3.30 11.37 8.49
CA ARG A 16 -3.02 12.57 7.68
C ARG A 16 -2.91 13.84 8.52
N GLU A 17 -3.69 13.96 9.60
CA GLU A 17 -3.69 15.10 10.53
C GLU A 17 -2.45 15.11 11.44
N GLU A 18 -1.93 13.93 11.84
CA GLU A 18 -0.72 13.81 12.68
C GLU A 18 0.57 14.27 11.97
N LYS A 19 0.47 14.68 10.69
CA LYS A 19 1.59 15.04 9.81
C LYS A 19 2.46 16.17 10.36
N ARG A 20 3.78 15.94 10.42
CA ARG A 20 4.80 17.01 10.56
C ARG A 20 5.76 17.12 9.37
N SER A 21 6.04 16.01 8.66
CA SER A 21 6.85 15.99 7.43
C SER A 21 6.61 14.70 6.62
N ASP A 22 6.75 14.76 5.29
CA ASP A 22 6.71 13.57 4.40
C ASP A 22 7.79 12.53 4.76
N GLN A 23 8.83 12.96 5.50
CA GLN A 23 9.92 12.11 5.95
C GLN A 23 9.49 11.15 7.08
N GLU A 24 8.51 11.50 7.90
CA GLU A 24 8.21 10.74 9.11
C GLU A 24 7.33 9.50 8.87
N TYR A 25 6.62 9.44 7.74
CA TYR A 25 5.69 8.35 7.40
C TYR A 25 6.34 6.98 7.18
N PHE A 26 7.65 6.98 6.89
CA PHE A 26 8.41 5.84 6.39
C PHE A 26 9.50 5.40 7.36
N ASP A 27 9.44 5.92 8.58
CA ASP A 27 10.36 5.63 9.66
C ASP A 27 9.77 4.54 10.56
N TRP A 28 10.50 3.43 10.72
CA TRP A 28 10.11 2.31 11.60
C TRP A 28 10.25 2.67 13.09
N ASP A 29 11.09 3.65 13.44
CA ASP A 29 11.27 4.13 14.81
C ASP A 29 10.12 5.06 15.25
N ARG A 30 9.16 5.30 14.35
CA ARG A 30 7.94 6.08 14.60
C ARG A 30 6.71 5.20 14.41
N ASP A 31 5.64 5.55 15.11
CA ASP A 31 4.38 4.82 15.03
C ASP A 31 3.68 4.95 13.65
N TYR A 32 4.13 5.86 12.78
CA TYR A 32 3.46 6.17 11.51
C TYR A 32 3.50 5.02 10.51
N LEU A 33 4.66 4.39 10.31
CA LEU A 33 4.80 3.32 9.33
C LEU A 33 4.00 2.06 9.75
N PRO A 34 4.09 1.57 11.00
CA PRO A 34 3.22 0.51 11.49
C PRO A 34 1.72 0.84 11.39
N LYS A 35 1.31 2.07 11.74
CA LYS A 35 -0.09 2.52 11.60
C LYS A 35 -0.55 2.47 10.13
N MET A 36 0.25 3.00 9.22
CA MET A 36 -0.05 3.00 7.79
C MET A 36 -0.19 1.57 7.25
N MET A 37 0.74 0.67 7.61
CA MET A 37 0.68 -0.72 7.22
C MET A 37 -0.58 -1.41 7.77
N ALA A 38 -0.95 -1.17 9.03
CA ALA A 38 -2.16 -1.74 9.61
C ALA A 38 -3.45 -1.29 8.88
N ILE A 39 -3.53 0.00 8.51
CA ILE A 39 -4.64 0.55 7.73
C ILE A 39 -4.74 -0.14 6.36
N ILE A 40 -3.61 -0.26 5.66
CA ILE A 40 -3.54 -0.90 4.33
C ILE A 40 -3.92 -2.38 4.40
N VAL A 41 -3.33 -3.14 5.34
CA VAL A 41 -3.59 -4.57 5.51
C VAL A 41 -5.07 -4.81 5.77
N ARG A 42 -5.69 -3.99 6.62
CA ARG A 42 -7.12 -4.09 6.88
C ARG A 42 -7.96 -3.70 5.66
N ALA A 43 -7.57 -2.66 4.93
CA ALA A 43 -8.28 -2.24 3.72
C ALA A 43 -8.28 -3.35 2.66
N VAL A 44 -7.14 -4.02 2.48
CA VAL A 44 -7.01 -5.20 1.62
C VAL A 44 -7.93 -6.31 2.09
N GLU A 45 -7.93 -6.65 3.39
CA GLU A 45 -8.79 -7.71 3.91
C GLU A 45 -10.29 -7.42 3.68
N LEU A 46 -10.74 -6.19 3.95
CA LEU A 46 -12.14 -5.80 3.78
C LEU A 46 -12.57 -5.76 2.31
N TYR A 47 -11.70 -5.30 1.43
CA TYR A 47 -12.05 -5.04 0.03
C TYR A 47 -11.77 -6.25 -0.87
N CYS A 48 -10.68 -6.98 -0.63
CA CYS A 48 -10.31 -8.20 -1.35
C CYS A 48 -10.97 -9.46 -0.79
N GLY A 49 -11.29 -9.49 0.51
CA GLY A 49 -11.78 -10.69 1.19
C GLY A 49 -10.71 -11.73 1.53
N TYR A 50 -9.42 -11.38 1.47
CA TYR A 50 -8.31 -12.24 1.86
C TYR A 50 -7.20 -11.47 2.57
N HIS A 51 -6.39 -12.18 3.36
CA HIS A 51 -5.23 -11.60 4.03
C HIS A 51 -4.02 -11.55 3.10
N MET A 52 -3.22 -10.50 3.24
CA MET A 52 -1.93 -10.39 2.56
C MET A 52 -0.99 -11.51 2.99
N ARG A 53 -0.24 -12.06 2.03
CA ARG A 53 0.82 -13.04 2.30
C ARG A 53 2.01 -12.38 2.99
N ASN A 54 2.78 -13.16 3.75
CA ASN A 54 4.00 -12.68 4.41
C ASN A 54 4.97 -12.01 3.43
N ILE A 55 5.13 -12.54 2.22
CA ILE A 55 6.00 -11.92 1.21
C ILE A 55 5.50 -10.52 0.79
N GLN A 56 4.19 -10.34 0.62
CA GLN A 56 3.59 -9.06 0.26
C GLN A 56 3.75 -8.05 1.41
N LEU A 57 3.65 -8.49 2.67
CA LEU A 57 3.93 -7.67 3.85
C LEU A 57 5.40 -7.26 3.94
N ILE A 58 6.33 -8.18 3.67
CA ILE A 58 7.78 -7.91 3.66
C ILE A 58 8.13 -6.91 2.55
N VAL A 59 7.60 -7.09 1.34
CA VAL A 59 7.82 -6.14 0.24
C VAL A 59 7.29 -4.76 0.61
N LEU A 60 6.08 -4.68 1.17
CA LEU A 60 5.52 -3.41 1.65
C LEU A 60 6.45 -2.74 2.67
N ALA A 61 6.91 -3.50 3.67
CA ALA A 61 7.83 -3.02 4.68
C ALA A 61 9.14 -2.45 4.09
N ILE A 62 9.75 -3.17 3.14
CA ILE A 62 11.02 -2.79 2.52
C ILE A 62 10.87 -1.54 1.65
N VAL A 63 9.80 -1.47 0.85
CA VAL A 63 9.60 -0.34 -0.07
C VAL A 63 9.24 0.94 0.69
N LEU A 64 8.46 0.82 1.77
CA LEU A 64 8.11 1.96 2.61
C LEU A 64 9.19 2.36 3.59
N GLU A 65 10.28 1.60 3.74
CA GLU A 65 11.36 1.97 4.66
C GLU A 65 12.22 3.13 4.13
N SER A 66 12.41 4.14 4.99
CA SER A 66 13.07 5.41 4.68
C SER A 66 14.58 5.43 4.55
N HIS A 67 15.30 4.36 4.92
CA HIS A 67 16.76 4.42 5.06
C HIS A 67 17.54 4.51 3.73
N SER A 68 16.87 4.40 2.57
CA SER A 68 17.53 4.40 1.25
C SER A 68 16.94 5.42 0.27
N ARG A 69 16.66 6.65 0.71
CA ARG A 69 15.90 7.67 -0.05
C ARG A 69 16.58 8.25 -1.28
N GLU A 70 17.89 8.10 -1.45
CA GLU A 70 18.58 8.70 -2.60
C GLU A 70 18.32 7.94 -3.91
N LYS A 71 17.74 6.73 -3.85
CA LYS A 71 17.54 5.86 -5.00
C LYS A 71 16.19 5.15 -4.92
N GLY A 72 15.57 4.93 -6.09
CA GLY A 72 14.47 3.98 -6.20
C GLY A 72 14.93 2.54 -5.91
N ARG A 73 13.98 1.65 -5.61
CA ARG A 73 14.23 0.21 -5.42
C ARG A 73 13.70 -0.58 -6.63
N LEU A 74 14.35 -1.70 -6.92
CA LEU A 74 13.91 -2.67 -7.92
C LEU A 74 13.67 -4.01 -7.22
N ASP A 75 12.42 -4.43 -7.15
CA ASP A 75 12.04 -5.68 -6.49
C ASP A 75 11.82 -6.79 -7.52
N ASN A 76 12.61 -7.87 -7.41
CA ASN A 76 12.40 -9.08 -8.21
C ASN A 76 11.51 -10.07 -7.47
N ILE A 77 10.22 -9.91 -7.69
CA ILE A 77 9.16 -10.72 -7.10
C ILE A 77 8.84 -11.88 -8.07
N SER A 78 8.45 -13.05 -7.60
CA SER A 78 8.06 -14.16 -8.48
C SER A 78 6.68 -13.91 -9.10
N THR A 79 6.41 -14.45 -10.29
CA THR A 79 5.16 -14.17 -11.04
C THR A 79 3.89 -14.66 -10.33
N ASP A 80 4.01 -15.67 -9.47
CA ASP A 80 2.93 -16.25 -8.66
C ASP A 80 2.64 -15.46 -7.36
N GLU A 81 3.38 -14.38 -7.10
CA GLU A 81 3.25 -13.57 -5.89
C GLU A 81 2.27 -12.38 -6.01
N GLU A 82 1.50 -12.35 -7.11
CA GLU A 82 0.46 -11.33 -7.37
C GLU A 82 1.02 -9.90 -7.36
N LYS A 83 2.02 -9.65 -8.21
CA LYS A 83 2.69 -8.35 -8.35
C LYS A 83 1.75 -7.16 -8.50
N SER A 84 0.63 -7.32 -9.23
CA SER A 84 -0.36 -6.24 -9.40
C SER A 84 -0.93 -5.78 -8.06
N LEU A 85 -1.22 -6.70 -7.12
CA LEU A 85 -1.70 -6.34 -5.78
C LEU A 85 -0.64 -5.54 -5.01
N ILE A 86 0.61 -5.98 -5.08
CA ILE A 86 1.74 -5.29 -4.44
C ILE A 86 1.86 -3.87 -4.98
N VAL A 87 1.79 -3.69 -6.30
CA VAL A 87 1.82 -2.36 -6.94
C VAL A 87 0.64 -1.49 -6.50
N THR A 88 -0.59 -2.03 -6.44
CA THR A 88 -1.77 -1.30 -5.94
C THR A 88 -1.59 -0.85 -4.49
N ILE A 89 -1.04 -1.71 -3.65
CA ILE A 89 -0.79 -1.42 -2.24
C ILE A 89 0.26 -0.33 -2.08
N LEU A 90 1.35 -0.40 -2.84
CA LEU A 90 2.40 0.63 -2.85
C LEU A 90 1.86 1.98 -3.34
N ALA A 91 1.04 1.97 -4.39
CA ALA A 91 0.37 3.17 -4.87
C ALA A 91 -0.56 3.75 -3.80
N THR A 92 -1.28 2.89 -3.07
CA THR A 92 -2.13 3.30 -1.95
C THR A 92 -1.32 3.96 -0.82
N ALA A 93 -0.22 3.35 -0.40
CA ALA A 93 0.66 3.91 0.64
C ALA A 93 1.20 5.29 0.26
N GLN A 94 1.65 5.47 -0.98
CA GLN A 94 2.13 6.75 -1.48
C GLN A 94 0.98 7.79 -1.65
N ALA A 95 -0.21 7.35 -2.06
CA ALA A 95 -1.39 8.21 -2.16
C ALA A 95 -1.92 8.65 -0.78
N LEU A 96 -1.76 7.82 0.26
CA LEU A 96 -2.11 8.16 1.64
C LEU A 96 -1.32 9.38 2.13
N ILE A 97 -0.07 9.51 1.70
CA ILE A 97 0.81 10.65 2.02
C ILE A 97 0.69 11.80 1.01
N SER A 98 -0.40 11.85 0.24
CA SER A 98 -0.70 12.90 -0.74
C SER A 98 0.30 13.01 -1.90
N LYS A 99 1.06 11.94 -2.19
CA LYS A 99 1.86 11.87 -3.41
C LYS A 99 1.02 11.35 -4.57
N ARG A 100 1.30 11.87 -5.77
CA ARG A 100 0.80 11.27 -7.02
C ARG A 100 1.71 10.10 -7.38
N VAL A 101 1.09 9.02 -7.88
CA VAL A 101 1.78 7.79 -8.27
C VAL A 101 1.39 7.48 -9.70
N ASP A 102 2.40 7.32 -10.55
CA ASP A 102 2.22 6.83 -11.92
C ASP A 102 2.58 5.34 -11.95
N ILE A 103 1.64 4.50 -12.40
CA ILE A 103 1.85 3.07 -12.60
C ILE A 103 2.05 2.84 -14.10
N VAL A 104 3.24 2.36 -14.48
CA VAL A 104 3.59 2.07 -15.88
C VAL A 104 3.59 0.55 -16.08
N THR A 105 2.75 0.07 -17.00
CA THR A 105 2.66 -1.34 -17.39
C THR A 105 3.11 -1.51 -18.84
N SER A 106 3.38 -2.75 -19.27
CA SER A 106 3.88 -3.04 -20.63
C SER A 106 2.85 -2.83 -21.74
N SER A 107 1.56 -2.72 -21.43
CA SER A 107 0.50 -2.43 -22.41
C SER A 107 -0.69 -1.70 -21.78
N GLU A 108 -1.44 -1.01 -22.64
CA GLU A 108 -2.67 -0.29 -22.27
C GLU A 108 -3.75 -1.23 -21.73
N ILE A 109 -3.87 -2.43 -22.31
CA ILE A 109 -4.85 -3.44 -21.86
C ILE A 109 -4.58 -3.83 -20.41
N LEU A 110 -3.30 -4.03 -20.05
CA LEU A 110 -2.91 -4.33 -18.66
C LEU A 110 -3.13 -3.13 -17.74
N ALA A 111 -2.79 -1.92 -18.18
CA ALA A 111 -3.03 -0.69 -17.40
C ALA A 111 -4.51 -0.51 -17.07
N MET A 112 -5.38 -0.62 -18.08
CA MET A 112 -6.83 -0.53 -17.91
C MET A 112 -7.37 -1.66 -17.05
N GLY A 113 -6.84 -2.87 -17.22
CA GLY A 113 -7.16 -4.03 -16.40
C GLY A 113 -6.88 -3.74 -14.92
N ASP A 114 -5.65 -3.36 -14.58
CA ASP A 114 -5.25 -3.07 -13.19
C ASP A 114 -6.02 -1.88 -12.60
N ALA A 115 -6.29 -0.83 -13.39
CA ALA A 115 -7.06 0.33 -12.94
C ALA A 115 -8.54 0.00 -12.64
N LYS A 116 -9.19 -0.81 -13.47
CA LYS A 116 -10.59 -1.23 -13.27
C LYS A 116 -10.74 -2.28 -12.19
N THR A 117 -9.75 -3.16 -12.09
CA THR A 117 -9.72 -4.26 -11.12
C THR A 117 -9.05 -3.82 -9.82
N GLY A 118 -8.97 -2.51 -9.54
CA GLY A 118 -8.65 -1.92 -8.25
C GLY A 118 -9.56 -2.52 -7.17
N VAL A 119 -9.17 -3.72 -6.76
CA VAL A 119 -9.79 -4.72 -5.90
C VAL A 119 -11.31 -4.86 -6.07
N ALA A 120 -11.79 -5.59 -7.07
CA ALA A 120 -13.22 -5.97 -7.13
C ALA A 120 -13.42 -7.42 -7.56
N LYS A 121 -13.87 -8.22 -6.58
CA LYS A 121 -14.64 -9.47 -6.66
C LYS A 121 -14.04 -10.58 -7.52
N ARG A 122 -13.29 -11.48 -6.86
CA ARG A 122 -13.43 -12.91 -7.19
C ARG A 122 -14.61 -13.46 -6.38
N LYS A 123 -15.60 -13.98 -7.11
CA LYS A 123 -16.73 -14.73 -6.56
C LYS A 123 -16.25 -15.97 -5.80
#